data_AF-A0A926AI99-F1
#
_entry.id   AF-A0A926AI99-F1
#
_cell.length_a   1.000
_cell.length_b   1.000
_cell.length_c   1.000
_cell.angle_alpha   90.00
_cell.angle_beta   90.00
_cell.angle_gamma   90.00
#
_symmetry.space_group_name_H-M   'P 1'
#
loop_
_entity.id
_entity.type
_entity.pdbx_description
1 polymer ?
#
loop_
_entity_poly.entity_id
_entity_poly.type
_entity_poly.pdbx_seq_one_letter_code
_entity_poly.pdbx_strand_id
1 'polypeptide(L)'
;EGEYFNDYYDRQGEKYFYTLLKPLANLEILQPADFIDWGQTAMYETEIGVGECASVVIDLVSILIFEADEKADWAKEAFAENRLVDAIYHAYSVMISAAKGLLLDKDVNCSTHHGIISEFDKNYPELSGGQGFKEKIMQINQHEPSYEFAVNYLSEAFDFLEKVKSSPRFANA
;
A
#
# COMPACT_ATOMS: atom_id res chain seq x y z
N GLU A 1 8.19 3.61 51.51
CA GLU A 1 8.48 2.79 50.32
C GLU A 1 7.42 3.04 49.27
N GLY A 2 7.81 3.11 48.00
CA GLY A 2 6.94 3.50 46.88
C GLY A 2 7.23 4.92 46.38
N GLU A 3 8.38 5.12 45.75
CA GLU A 3 8.60 6.27 44.87
C GLU A 3 8.12 5.84 43.47
N TYR A 4 7.38 6.69 42.76
CA TYR A 4 7.02 6.40 41.38
C TYR A 4 8.28 6.42 40.51
N PHE A 5 8.32 5.56 39.50
CA PHE A 5 9.45 5.50 38.57
C PHE A 5 9.83 6.86 38.00
N ASN A 6 8.84 7.70 37.65
CA ASN A 6 9.07 9.03 37.10
C ASN A 6 9.77 9.96 38.10
N ASP A 7 9.32 9.98 39.36
CA ASP A 7 9.92 10.82 40.41
C ASP A 7 11.37 10.38 40.71
N TYR A 8 11.60 9.07 40.73
CA TYR A 8 12.94 8.49 40.87
C TYR A 8 13.82 8.83 39.67
N TYR A 9 13.27 8.76 38.46
CA TYR A 9 13.98 9.08 37.23
C TYR A 9 14.40 10.54 37.17
N ASP A 10 13.48 11.46 37.44
CA ASP A 10 13.75 12.90 37.40
C ASP A 10 14.81 13.32 38.44
N ARG A 11 14.81 12.66 39.60
CA ARG A 11 15.80 12.90 40.66
C ARG A 11 17.20 12.40 40.31
N GLN A 12 17.32 11.27 39.63
CA GLN A 12 18.62 10.65 39.29
C GLN A 12 19.17 11.16 37.95
N GLY A 13 18.29 11.42 36.99
CA GLY A 13 18.59 11.89 35.64
C GLY A 13 19.21 10.82 34.73
N GLU A 14 19.25 11.13 33.43
CA GLU A 14 19.69 10.23 32.35
C GLU A 14 21.06 9.60 32.60
N LYS A 15 22.06 10.38 33.08
CA LYS A 15 23.44 9.90 33.26
C LYS A 15 23.54 8.75 34.27
N TYR A 16 22.72 8.78 35.31
CA TYR A 16 22.68 7.72 36.31
C TYR A 16 22.26 6.39 35.67
N PHE A 17 21.17 6.38 34.89
CA PHE A 17 20.69 5.19 34.19
C PHE A 17 21.64 4.76 33.08
N TYR A 18 22.24 5.71 32.35
CA TYR A 18 23.25 5.39 31.35
C TYR A 18 24.43 4.63 31.99
N THR A 19 24.96 5.12 33.12
CA THR A 19 26.05 4.44 33.84
C THR A 19 25.60 3.09 34.39
N LEU A 20 24.35 2.97 34.86
CA LEU A 20 23.78 1.73 35.37
C LEU A 20 23.65 0.65 34.28
N LEU A 21 23.23 1.05 33.08
CA LEU A 21 22.94 0.14 31.96
C LEU A 21 24.17 -0.17 31.11
N LYS A 22 25.17 0.72 31.07
CA LYS A 22 26.36 0.59 30.22
C LYS A 22 27.10 -0.76 30.35
N PRO A 23 27.25 -1.37 31.53
CA PRO A 23 27.88 -2.69 31.64
C PRO A 23 27.11 -3.81 30.93
N LEU A 24 25.78 -3.71 30.85
CA LEU A 24 24.92 -4.71 30.19
C LEU A 24 25.03 -4.68 28.66
N ALA A 25 25.56 -3.59 28.10
CA ALA A 25 25.80 -3.45 26.66
C ALA A 25 27.17 -4.01 26.22
N ASN A 26 27.97 -4.56 27.14
CA ASN A 26 29.26 -5.11 26.79
C ASN A 26 29.10 -6.49 26.14
N LEU A 27 29.37 -6.57 24.84
CA LEU A 27 29.27 -7.81 24.07
C LEU A 27 30.42 -8.81 24.35
N GLU A 28 31.50 -8.38 25.01
CA GLU A 28 32.65 -9.23 25.32
C GLU A 28 32.42 -10.18 26.49
N ILE A 29 31.36 -9.96 27.28
CA ILE A 29 31.06 -10.75 28.50
C ILE A 29 29.87 -11.71 28.33
N LEU A 30 29.31 -11.81 27.13
CA LEU A 30 28.13 -12.64 26.85
C LEU A 30 28.39 -14.11 27.17
N GLN A 31 27.46 -14.72 27.89
CA GLN A 31 27.44 -16.14 28.23
C GLN A 31 26.43 -16.87 27.35
N PRO A 32 26.55 -18.20 27.16
CA PRO A 32 25.60 -18.98 26.37
C PRO A 32 24.13 -18.83 26.80
N ALA A 33 23.89 -18.57 28.09
CA ALA A 33 22.54 -18.35 28.62
C ALA A 33 21.93 -17.01 28.18
N ASP A 34 22.75 -16.01 27.83
CA ASP A 34 22.27 -14.71 27.33
C ASP A 34 21.68 -14.82 25.91
N PHE A 35 21.90 -15.95 25.25
CA PHE A 35 21.30 -16.31 23.96
C PHE A 35 20.06 -17.18 24.13
N ILE A 36 19.53 -17.41 25.33
CA ILE A 36 18.31 -18.18 25.53
C ILE A 36 17.18 -17.21 25.88
N ASP A 37 16.15 -17.16 25.03
CA ASP A 37 15.00 -16.29 25.27
C ASP A 37 14.18 -16.76 26.47
N TRP A 38 13.48 -15.83 27.12
CA TRP A 38 12.68 -16.13 28.30
C TRP A 38 11.65 -17.22 27.97
N GLY A 39 11.71 -18.33 28.71
CA GLY A 39 10.75 -19.43 28.57
C GLY A 39 11.12 -20.44 27.49
N GLN A 40 12.27 -20.26 26.83
CA GLN A 40 12.88 -21.26 25.95
C GLN A 40 13.98 -22.02 26.68
N THR A 41 14.23 -23.26 26.24
CA THR A 41 15.36 -24.09 26.71
C THR A 41 16.45 -24.24 25.65
N ALA A 42 16.21 -23.75 24.43
CA ALA A 42 17.13 -23.80 23.31
C ALA A 42 17.77 -22.42 23.08
N MET A 43 18.97 -22.42 22.47
CA MET A 43 19.62 -21.17 22.07
C MET A 43 18.85 -20.50 20.94
N TYR A 44 18.79 -19.17 20.99
CA TYR A 44 18.23 -18.29 19.98
C TYR A 44 18.95 -18.53 18.65
N GLU A 45 18.17 -18.92 17.66
CA GLU A 45 18.63 -19.09 16.28
C GLU A 45 18.01 -17.98 15.43
N THR A 46 18.85 -17.27 14.69
CA THR A 46 18.36 -16.20 13.81
C THR A 46 17.74 -16.85 12.59
N GLU A 47 16.43 -17.06 12.61
CA GLU A 47 15.66 -17.54 11.46
C GLU A 47 15.55 -16.44 10.40
N ILE A 48 16.65 -16.18 9.67
CA ILE A 48 16.69 -15.21 8.58
C ILE A 48 15.76 -15.70 7.46
N GLY A 49 14.55 -15.15 7.41
CA GLY A 49 13.56 -15.42 6.37
C GLY A 49 12.29 -16.14 6.83
N VAL A 50 12.19 -16.51 8.11
CA VAL A 50 10.90 -16.94 8.70
C VAL A 50 10.30 -15.70 9.35
N GLY A 51 9.41 -15.03 8.62
CA GLY A 51 8.78 -13.80 9.09
C GLY A 51 7.95 -14.05 10.34
N GLU A 52 8.44 -13.63 11.50
CA GLU A 52 7.63 -13.44 12.72
C GLU A 52 6.73 -12.20 12.64
N CYS A 53 6.41 -11.75 11.43
CA CYS A 53 5.27 -10.89 11.25
C CYS A 53 4.04 -11.75 11.48
N ALA A 54 3.33 -11.52 12.58
CA ALA A 54 1.97 -11.98 12.83
C ALA A 54 0.98 -11.34 11.82
N SER A 55 1.25 -11.50 10.52
CA SER A 55 0.50 -10.93 9.43
C SER A 55 -0.13 -12.04 8.61
N VAL A 56 -1.40 -11.84 8.29
CA VAL A 56 -2.13 -12.67 7.32
C VAL A 56 -1.45 -12.53 5.96
N VAL A 57 -1.29 -13.66 5.25
CA VAL A 57 -0.97 -13.64 3.81
C VAL A 57 -2.23 -13.14 3.10
N ILE A 58 -2.27 -11.85 2.74
CA ILE A 58 -3.40 -11.25 2.04
C ILE A 58 -3.06 -11.10 0.56
N ASP A 59 -4.01 -11.45 -0.31
CA ASP A 59 -3.88 -11.18 -1.75
C ASP A 59 -3.99 -9.68 -2.01
N LEU A 60 -2.83 -9.04 -2.13
CA LEU A 60 -2.71 -7.61 -2.42
C LEU A 60 -3.38 -7.23 -3.75
N VAL A 61 -3.42 -8.13 -4.73
CA VAL A 61 -4.06 -7.86 -6.02
C VAL A 61 -5.57 -7.73 -5.82
N SER A 62 -6.21 -8.67 -5.12
CA SER A 62 -7.64 -8.60 -4.82
C SER A 62 -8.00 -7.38 -3.97
N ILE A 63 -7.16 -7.02 -3.00
CA ILE A 63 -7.36 -5.78 -2.22
C ILE A 63 -7.38 -4.56 -3.15
N LEU A 64 -6.42 -4.45 -4.06
CA LEU A 64 -6.34 -3.29 -4.96
C LEU A 64 -7.55 -3.16 -5.89
N ILE A 65 -8.14 -4.29 -6.30
CA ILE A 65 -9.38 -4.28 -7.09
C ILE A 65 -10.57 -3.88 -6.23
N PHE A 66 -10.68 -4.40 -5.00
CA PHE A 66 -11.71 -3.97 -4.05
C PHE A 66 -11.61 -2.47 -3.74
N GLU A 67 -10.40 -1.98 -3.52
CA GLU A 67 -10.12 -0.56 -3.29
C GLU A 67 -10.43 0.30 -4.53
N ALA A 68 -10.43 -0.28 -5.73
CA ALA A 68 -10.86 0.39 -6.96
C ALA A 68 -12.39 0.45 -7.07
N ASP A 69 -13.10 -0.61 -6.65
CA ASP A 69 -14.58 -0.59 -6.55
C ASP A 69 -15.05 0.47 -5.54
N GLU A 70 -14.44 0.56 -4.35
CA GLU A 70 -14.78 1.60 -3.37
C GLU A 70 -14.57 3.02 -3.92
N LYS A 71 -13.46 3.25 -4.62
CA LYS A 71 -13.19 4.55 -5.27
C LYS A 71 -14.17 4.84 -6.40
N ALA A 72 -14.67 3.82 -7.09
CA ALA A 72 -15.70 3.99 -8.11
C ALA A 72 -17.02 4.46 -7.51
N ASP A 73 -17.38 3.95 -6.33
CA ASP A 73 -18.56 4.42 -5.60
C ASP A 73 -18.39 5.85 -5.10
N TRP A 74 -17.22 6.23 -4.57
CA TRP A 74 -16.92 7.62 -4.24
C TRP A 74 -16.98 8.55 -5.45
N ALA A 75 -16.53 8.10 -6.62
CA ALA A 75 -16.64 8.88 -7.85
C ALA A 75 -18.11 9.13 -8.24
N LYS A 76 -18.99 8.11 -8.12
CA LYS A 76 -20.42 8.24 -8.38
C LYS A 76 -21.11 9.19 -7.39
N GLU A 77 -20.78 9.07 -6.10
CA GLU A 77 -21.32 9.93 -5.05
C GLU A 77 -20.91 11.39 -5.26
N ALA A 78 -19.61 11.64 -5.47
CA ALA A 78 -19.09 12.98 -5.77
C ALA A 78 -19.75 13.58 -7.02
N PHE A 79 -19.97 12.77 -8.06
CA PHE A 79 -20.66 13.22 -9.28
C PHE A 79 -22.12 13.58 -9.01
N ALA A 80 -22.85 12.76 -8.23
CA ALA A 80 -24.24 13.02 -7.85
C ALA A 80 -24.40 14.31 -7.01
N GLU A 81 -23.39 14.65 -6.20
CA GLU A 81 -23.31 15.88 -5.43
C GLU A 81 -22.76 17.08 -6.21
N ASN A 82 -22.54 16.93 -7.52
CA ASN A 82 -21.96 17.95 -8.41
C ASN A 82 -20.54 18.40 -8.00
N ARG A 83 -19.79 17.56 -7.27
CA ARG A 83 -18.37 17.74 -6.95
C ARG A 83 -17.51 17.15 -8.07
N LEU A 84 -17.52 17.83 -9.22
CA LEU A 84 -16.91 17.34 -10.46
C LEU A 84 -15.40 17.05 -10.33
N VAL A 85 -14.66 17.93 -9.65
CA VAL A 85 -13.21 17.76 -9.44
C VAL A 85 -12.91 16.48 -8.65
N ASP A 86 -13.67 16.25 -7.57
CA ASP A 86 -13.52 15.06 -6.72
C ASP A 86 -13.88 13.80 -7.51
N ALA A 87 -14.98 13.83 -8.27
CA ALA A 87 -15.40 12.72 -9.10
C ALA A 87 -14.32 12.32 -10.13
N ILE A 88 -13.73 13.29 -10.82
CA ILE A 88 -12.65 13.07 -11.78
C ILE A 88 -11.40 12.50 -11.08
N TYR A 89 -11.05 13.02 -9.90
CA TYR A 89 -9.90 12.53 -9.14
C TYR A 89 -10.08 11.09 -8.65
N HIS A 90 -11.28 10.75 -8.17
CA HIS A 90 -11.62 9.38 -7.80
C HIS A 90 -11.59 8.45 -9.01
N ALA A 91 -12.13 8.86 -10.16
CA ALA A 91 -12.04 8.09 -11.42
C ALA A 91 -10.58 7.82 -11.85
N TYR A 92 -9.70 8.82 -11.74
CA TYR A 92 -8.25 8.63 -11.95
C TYR A 92 -7.68 7.57 -11.00
N SER A 93 -8.07 7.65 -9.73
CA SER A 93 -7.58 6.74 -8.69
C SER A 93 -8.08 5.31 -8.88
N VAL A 94 -9.30 5.11 -9.40
CA VAL A 94 -9.83 3.81 -9.86
C VAL A 94 -8.89 3.19 -10.88
N MET A 95 -8.54 3.93 -11.94
CA MET A 95 -7.66 3.44 -12.99
C MET A 95 -6.25 3.09 -12.48
N ILE A 96 -5.68 3.90 -11.59
CA ILE A 96 -4.36 3.61 -10.97
C ILE A 96 -4.41 2.34 -10.12
N SER A 97 -5.40 2.19 -9.23
CA SER A 97 -5.53 1.01 -8.37
C SER A 97 -5.73 -0.26 -9.19
N ALA A 98 -6.62 -0.23 -10.19
CA ALA A 98 -6.87 -1.37 -11.07
C ALA A 98 -5.64 -1.73 -11.93
N ALA A 99 -4.94 -0.73 -12.49
CA ALA A 99 -3.72 -0.94 -13.26
C ALA A 99 -2.59 -1.53 -12.39
N LYS A 100 -2.43 -1.04 -11.16
CA LYS A 100 -1.46 -1.56 -10.20
C LYS A 100 -1.75 -3.02 -9.84
N GLY A 101 -3.00 -3.36 -9.60
CA GLY A 101 -3.42 -4.74 -9.32
C GLY A 101 -3.00 -5.70 -10.43
N LEU A 102 -3.25 -5.33 -11.69
CA LEU A 102 -2.84 -6.12 -12.85
C LEU A 102 -1.32 -6.20 -13.03
N LEU A 103 -0.58 -5.11 -12.80
CA LEU A 103 0.87 -5.15 -12.89
C LEU A 103 1.49 -6.09 -11.85
N LEU A 104 0.98 -6.07 -10.62
CA LEU A 104 1.43 -6.96 -9.55
C LEU A 104 1.11 -8.43 -9.81
N ASP A 105 0.00 -8.73 -10.48
CA ASP A 105 -0.32 -10.09 -10.94
C ASP A 105 0.74 -10.64 -11.91
N LYS A 106 1.37 -9.78 -12.73
CA LYS A 106 2.52 -10.12 -13.58
C LYS A 106 3.88 -9.99 -12.88
N ASP A 107 3.91 -9.84 -11.56
CA ASP A 107 5.12 -9.62 -10.76
C ASP A 107 5.89 -8.32 -11.15
N VAL A 108 5.19 -7.35 -11.75
CA VAL A 108 5.75 -6.05 -12.12
C VAL A 108 5.58 -5.07 -10.96
N ASN A 109 6.66 -4.87 -10.21
CA ASN A 109 6.67 -3.98 -9.06
C ASN A 109 6.75 -2.50 -9.46
N CYS A 110 5.66 -1.76 -9.23
CA CYS A 110 5.57 -0.32 -9.44
C CYS A 110 5.10 0.40 -8.17
N SER A 111 5.93 1.30 -7.64
CA SER A 111 5.64 2.05 -6.41
C SER A 111 5.15 3.48 -6.64
N THR A 112 5.16 3.96 -7.89
CA THR A 112 4.77 5.34 -8.25
C THR A 112 3.67 5.34 -9.31
N HIS A 113 2.81 6.36 -9.31
CA HIS A 113 1.77 6.52 -10.34
C HIS A 113 2.39 6.64 -11.74
N HIS A 114 3.49 7.39 -11.88
CA HIS A 114 4.19 7.50 -13.15
C HIS A 114 4.70 6.13 -13.65
N GLY A 115 5.29 5.34 -12.76
CA GLY A 115 5.74 3.98 -13.06
C GLY A 115 4.60 3.10 -13.53
N ILE A 116 3.48 3.07 -12.78
CA ILE A 116 2.26 2.33 -13.14
C ILE A 116 1.80 2.69 -14.55
N ILE A 117 1.69 3.99 -14.84
CA ILE A 117 1.22 4.46 -16.15
C ILE A 117 2.18 4.05 -17.28
N SER A 118 3.49 4.17 -17.04
CA SER A 118 4.50 3.83 -18.06
C SER A 118 4.65 2.33 -18.32
N GLU A 119 4.44 1.50 -17.29
CA GLU A 119 4.58 0.04 -17.39
C GLU A 119 3.30 -0.62 -17.87
N PHE A 120 2.13 -0.03 -17.61
CA PHE A 120 0.85 -0.61 -18.00
C PHE A 120 0.76 -0.82 -19.52
N ASP A 121 1.10 0.20 -20.31
CA ASP A 121 1.08 0.10 -21.78
C ASP A 121 2.04 -0.96 -22.35
N LYS A 122 3.14 -1.25 -21.65
CA LYS A 122 4.11 -2.27 -22.07
C LYS A 122 3.62 -3.67 -21.77
N ASN A 123 2.92 -3.84 -20.64
CA ASN A 123 2.52 -5.14 -20.12
C ASN A 123 1.11 -5.55 -20.53
N TYR A 124 0.24 -4.60 -20.87
CA TYR A 124 -1.17 -4.83 -21.19
C TYR A 124 -1.64 -4.05 -22.44
N PRO A 125 -0.96 -4.18 -23.60
CA PRO A 125 -1.35 -3.48 -24.83
C PRO A 125 -2.80 -3.76 -25.27
N GLU A 126 -3.33 -4.93 -24.91
CA GLU A 126 -4.72 -5.33 -25.16
C GLU A 126 -5.76 -4.55 -24.32
N LEU A 127 -5.39 -4.07 -23.12
CA LEU A 127 -6.26 -3.28 -22.24
C LEU A 127 -6.05 -1.78 -22.39
N SER A 128 -4.89 -1.37 -22.89
CA SER A 128 -4.55 0.02 -23.18
C SER A 128 -5.48 0.68 -24.22
N GLY A 129 -6.03 -0.11 -25.15
CA GLY A 129 -6.88 0.38 -26.24
C GLY A 129 -6.09 1.19 -27.28
N GLY A 130 -6.79 1.82 -28.24
CA GLY A 130 -6.15 2.41 -29.43
C GLY A 130 -5.16 3.55 -29.14
N GLN A 131 -5.51 4.48 -28.24
CA GLN A 131 -4.69 5.64 -27.86
C GLN A 131 -3.69 5.35 -26.71
N GLY A 132 -3.74 4.16 -26.11
CA GLY A 132 -2.93 3.84 -24.94
C GLY A 132 -3.56 4.25 -23.61
N PHE A 133 -3.17 3.57 -22.54
CA PHE A 133 -3.61 3.85 -21.18
C PHE A 133 -3.09 5.21 -20.69
N LYS A 134 -1.84 5.54 -21.04
CA LYS A 134 -1.24 6.84 -20.68
C LYS A 134 -2.02 8.03 -21.23
N GLU A 135 -2.49 7.98 -22.47
CA GLU A 135 -3.25 9.09 -23.05
C GLU A 135 -4.58 9.29 -22.32
N LYS A 136 -5.30 8.20 -22.07
CA LYS A 136 -6.57 8.22 -21.32
C LYS A 136 -6.38 8.79 -19.92
N ILE A 137 -5.44 8.25 -19.16
CA ILE A 137 -5.30 8.65 -17.75
C ILE A 137 -4.83 10.11 -17.61
N MET A 138 -4.02 10.60 -18.55
CA MET A 138 -3.50 11.96 -18.53
C MET A 138 -4.53 13.02 -18.93
N GLN A 139 -5.72 12.64 -19.42
CA GLN A 139 -6.76 13.63 -19.74
C GLN A 139 -7.13 14.52 -18.53
N ILE A 140 -6.95 14.01 -17.30
CA ILE A 140 -7.18 14.75 -16.03
C ILE A 140 -6.37 16.05 -15.92
N ASN A 141 -5.21 16.16 -16.58
CA ASN A 141 -4.38 17.36 -16.57
C ASN A 141 -4.43 18.17 -17.87
N GLN A 142 -5.24 17.72 -18.84
CA GLN A 142 -5.38 18.33 -20.17
C GLN A 142 -6.70 19.07 -20.34
N HIS A 143 -7.74 18.67 -19.61
CA HIS A 143 -9.08 19.23 -19.71
C HIS A 143 -9.48 19.93 -18.42
N GLU A 144 -10.20 21.04 -18.54
CA GLU A 144 -10.87 21.63 -17.40
C GLU A 144 -11.98 20.69 -16.89
N PRO A 145 -12.25 20.68 -15.57
CA PRO A 145 -13.25 19.82 -14.94
C PRO A 145 -14.67 20.28 -15.29
N SER A 146 -15.08 20.02 -16.54
CA SER A 146 -16.43 20.27 -17.05
C SER A 146 -17.34 19.06 -16.79
N TYR A 147 -18.64 19.28 -16.82
CA TYR A 147 -19.62 18.19 -16.66
C TYR A 147 -19.48 17.13 -17.74
N GLU A 148 -19.31 17.54 -19.00
CA GLU A 148 -19.11 16.63 -20.14
C GLU A 148 -17.83 15.80 -19.98
N PHE A 149 -16.74 16.44 -19.56
CA PHE A 149 -15.49 15.74 -19.29
C PHE A 149 -15.63 14.74 -18.14
N ALA A 150 -16.25 15.14 -17.03
CA ALA A 150 -16.49 14.25 -15.90
C ALA A 150 -17.30 13.01 -16.31
N VAL A 151 -18.40 13.17 -17.07
CA VAL A 151 -19.20 12.05 -17.56
C VAL A 151 -18.37 11.07 -18.38
N ASN A 152 -17.62 11.59 -19.36
CA ASN A 152 -16.81 10.75 -20.25
C ASN A 152 -15.68 10.04 -19.47
N TYR A 153 -14.98 10.77 -18.61
CA TYR A 153 -13.84 10.25 -17.86
C TYR A 153 -14.26 9.21 -16.81
N LEU A 154 -15.39 9.40 -16.13
CA LEU A 154 -15.96 8.39 -15.23
C LEU A 154 -16.37 7.13 -16.00
N SER A 155 -17.03 7.29 -17.14
CA SER A 155 -17.41 6.16 -17.99
C SER A 155 -16.18 5.35 -18.42
N GLU A 156 -15.11 6.01 -18.88
CA GLU A 156 -13.87 5.36 -19.26
C GLU A 156 -13.21 4.62 -18.08
N ALA A 157 -13.19 5.24 -16.89
CA ALA A 157 -12.62 4.62 -15.70
C ALA A 157 -13.41 3.37 -15.25
N PHE A 158 -14.74 3.41 -15.31
CA PHE A 158 -15.60 2.29 -14.93
C PHE A 158 -15.53 1.16 -15.97
N ASP A 159 -15.55 1.50 -17.27
CA ASP A 159 -15.35 0.51 -18.33
C ASP A 159 -13.99 -0.17 -18.22
N PHE A 160 -12.94 0.57 -17.82
CA PHE A 160 -11.64 0.00 -17.55
C PHE A 160 -11.67 -0.96 -16.36
N LEU A 161 -12.27 -0.56 -15.24
CA LEU A 161 -12.41 -1.41 -14.06
C LEU A 161 -13.15 -2.72 -14.37
N GLU A 162 -14.25 -2.64 -15.11
CA GLU A 162 -15.01 -3.83 -15.54
C GLU A 162 -14.19 -4.74 -16.47
N LYS A 163 -13.40 -4.16 -17.39
CA LYS A 163 -12.47 -4.95 -18.21
C LYS A 163 -11.43 -5.66 -17.35
N VAL A 164 -10.86 -4.99 -16.35
CA VAL A 164 -9.92 -5.59 -15.41
C VAL A 164 -10.57 -6.75 -14.66
N LYS A 165 -11.79 -6.58 -14.14
CA LYS A 165 -12.55 -7.62 -13.43
C LYS A 165 -13.00 -8.77 -14.33
N SER A 166 -13.15 -8.54 -15.63
CA SER A 166 -13.44 -9.61 -16.60
C SER A 166 -12.20 -10.44 -17.00
N SER A 167 -11.00 -10.03 -16.57
CA SER A 167 -9.76 -10.78 -16.83
C SER A 167 -9.83 -12.20 -16.23
N PRO A 168 -9.21 -13.21 -16.84
CA PRO A 168 -9.28 -14.62 -16.40
C PRO A 168 -8.94 -14.85 -14.92
N ARG A 169 -8.14 -13.97 -14.32
CA ARG A 169 -7.80 -14.01 -12.89
C ARG A 169 -9.00 -13.78 -11.98
N PHE A 170 -9.89 -12.85 -12.35
CA PHE A 170 -11.02 -12.44 -11.51
C PHE A 170 -12.35 -13.04 -11.98
N ALA A 171 -12.41 -13.56 -13.21
CA ALA A 171 -13.58 -14.24 -13.75
C ALA A 171 -13.94 -15.58 -13.04
N ASN A 172 -13.00 -16.13 -12.27
CA ASN A 172 -13.16 -17.40 -11.54
C ASN A 172 -13.02 -17.24 -10.01
N ALA A 173 -13.06 -16.02 -9.50
CA ALA A 173 -13.00 -15.73 -8.06
C ALA A 173 -14.40 -15.77 -7.43
#